data_AF-A0A6A7LVK7-F1
#
_entry.id   AF-A0A6A7LVK7-F1
#
_cell.length_a   1.000
_cell.length_b   1.000
_cell.length_c   1.000
_cell.angle_alpha   90.00
_cell.angle_beta   90.00
_cell.angle_gamma   90.00
#
_symmetry.space_group_name_H-M   'P 1'
#
loop_
_entity.id
_entity.type
_entity.pdbx_description
1 polymer ?
#
loop_
_entity_poly.entity_id
_entity_poly.type
_entity_poly.pdbx_seq_one_letter_code
_entity_poly.pdbx_strand_id
1 'polypeptide(L)'
;MTPPKVLIFAPSDPTGATHRQMEEAGCQLVLGKAGWHDPKGNSEEEMCALAEGASALVGTSIRSTPVSRRIMERSPALRIVAKYTIGVDDIDVDSATELGILVTHSPTESNWGGVAENTLTMLLTLLKRVRERDEHVKKGGWRADDLQGTYLGTRLDGHAGITVGLVGLGRIGSRVTDLLRPWRVRVLAYDPYVPRDRFALLGVQSVDYATLLHESDVVSFHVVLTRETRYMLGAAELARMKPSAVLINTSRGGVVDQAALIDALDRGTISAAALDVFEDEPLPQESALREMGHKVLLSPHMASSNVGSGLGPGITWATESVLCALRGEVPDNVYNTVVIPRWVDRFSGRSVLTKS
;
A
#
# COMPACT_ATOMS: atom_id res chain seq x y z
N MET A 1 -0.62 -35.67 18.15
CA MET A 1 -0.21 -34.98 16.90
C MET A 1 0.74 -33.86 17.30
N THR A 2 1.78 -33.60 16.51
CA THR A 2 2.66 -32.44 16.74
C THR A 2 1.86 -31.16 16.53
N PRO A 3 1.87 -30.18 17.47
CA PRO A 3 1.21 -28.90 17.30
C PRO A 3 1.61 -28.21 15.98
N PRO A 4 0.67 -27.62 15.22
CA PRO A 4 1.02 -26.87 14.02
C PRO A 4 1.83 -25.64 14.40
N LYS A 5 3.03 -25.53 13.83
CA LYS A 5 3.90 -24.36 14.03
C LYS A 5 3.43 -23.19 13.17
N VAL A 6 3.30 -22.02 13.77
CA VAL A 6 3.01 -20.75 13.07
C VAL A 6 4.18 -19.80 13.28
N LEU A 7 4.83 -19.39 12.19
CA LEU A 7 5.85 -18.35 12.25
C LEU A 7 5.19 -16.99 12.05
N ILE A 8 5.24 -16.17 13.10
CA ILE A 8 4.87 -14.77 13.06
C ILE A 8 6.11 -13.96 12.69
N PHE A 9 6.36 -13.76 11.40
CA PHE A 9 7.64 -13.26 10.90
C PHE A 9 7.89 -11.78 11.23
N ALA A 10 6.83 -10.98 11.29
CA ALA A 10 6.85 -9.59 11.72
C ALA A 10 5.72 -9.36 12.73
N PRO A 11 5.95 -9.68 14.02
CA PRO A 11 4.92 -9.63 15.04
C PRO A 11 4.40 -8.21 15.26
N SER A 12 3.08 -8.08 15.34
CA SER A 12 2.41 -6.81 15.57
C SER A 12 1.11 -7.04 16.35
N ASP A 13 1.18 -7.64 17.54
CA ASP A 13 0.02 -7.80 18.43
C ASP A 13 0.36 -7.27 19.83
N PRO A 14 0.13 -5.97 20.10
CA PRO A 14 0.48 -5.37 21.39
C PRO A 14 -0.35 -5.93 22.55
N THR A 15 -1.51 -6.55 22.27
CA THR A 15 -2.41 -7.10 23.29
C THR A 15 -2.12 -8.59 23.59
N GLY A 16 -1.40 -9.25 22.69
CA GLY A 16 -1.20 -10.69 22.66
C GLY A 16 -2.49 -11.50 22.48
N ALA A 17 -3.62 -10.86 22.14
CA ALA A 17 -4.91 -11.54 22.04
C ALA A 17 -4.94 -12.56 20.90
N THR A 18 -4.39 -12.22 19.74
CA THR A 18 -4.34 -13.11 18.58
C THR A 18 -3.29 -14.21 18.73
N HIS A 19 -2.21 -13.92 19.46
CA HIS A 19 -1.24 -14.95 19.86
C HIS A 19 -1.92 -16.00 20.76
N ARG A 20 -2.60 -15.56 21.82
CA ARG A 20 -3.37 -16.46 22.71
C ARG A 20 -4.42 -17.25 21.96
N GLN A 21 -5.14 -16.62 21.02
CA GLN A 21 -6.13 -17.30 20.19
C GLN A 21 -5.52 -18.46 19.39
N MET A 22 -4.36 -18.26 18.77
CA MET A 22 -3.67 -19.33 18.04
C MET A 22 -3.15 -20.44 18.97
N GLU A 23 -2.62 -20.08 20.15
CA GLU A 23 -2.17 -21.04 21.16
C GLU A 23 -3.34 -21.86 21.74
N GLU A 24 -4.50 -21.24 21.95
CA GLU A 24 -5.75 -21.89 22.39
C GLU A 24 -6.28 -22.87 21.33
N ALA A 25 -6.12 -22.56 20.04
CA ALA A 25 -6.35 -23.48 18.93
C ALA A 25 -5.28 -24.61 18.82
N GLY A 26 -4.27 -24.57 19.69
CA GLY A 26 -3.22 -25.57 19.80
C GLY A 26 -2.04 -25.36 18.86
N CYS A 27 -1.81 -24.14 18.38
CA CYS A 27 -0.64 -23.80 17.57
C CYS A 27 0.59 -23.57 18.46
N GLN A 28 1.77 -23.86 17.92
CA GLN A 28 3.05 -23.43 18.50
C GLN A 28 3.52 -22.17 17.76
N LEU A 29 3.69 -21.06 18.47
CA LEU A 29 4.13 -19.80 17.87
C LEU A 29 5.65 -19.67 17.88
N VAL A 30 6.20 -19.16 16.78
CA VAL A 30 7.59 -18.73 16.65
C VAL A 30 7.57 -17.29 16.17
N LEU A 31 8.28 -16.39 16.85
CA LEU A 31 8.27 -14.96 16.55
C LEU A 31 9.57 -14.56 15.84
N GLY A 32 9.43 -13.82 14.74
CA GLY A 32 10.54 -13.12 14.09
C GLY A 32 10.94 -11.85 14.84
N LYS A 33 12.01 -11.20 14.36
CA LYS A 33 12.62 -10.02 14.97
C LYS A 33 12.19 -8.70 14.32
N ALA A 34 11.56 -8.74 13.14
CA ALA A 34 11.13 -7.53 12.44
C ALA A 34 10.11 -6.73 13.27
N GLY A 35 10.24 -5.41 13.31
CA GLY A 35 9.35 -4.53 14.06
C GLY A 35 8.89 -3.32 13.24
N TRP A 36 7.88 -2.61 13.76
CA TRP A 36 7.36 -1.41 13.11
C TRP A 36 8.39 -0.28 13.01
N HIS A 37 9.17 -0.07 14.08
CA HIS A 37 10.20 0.98 14.13
C HIS A 37 11.53 0.57 13.49
N ASP A 38 11.79 -0.74 13.40
CA ASP A 38 12.97 -1.30 12.75
C ASP A 38 12.52 -2.41 11.81
N PRO A 39 12.22 -2.08 10.53
CA PRO A 39 11.80 -3.08 9.55
C PRO A 39 12.95 -4.01 9.18
N LYS A 40 14.20 -3.74 9.60
CA LYS A 40 15.33 -4.66 9.47
C LYS A 40 15.14 -5.78 10.47
N GLY A 41 14.49 -6.84 10.01
CA GLY A 41 14.24 -8.04 10.78
C GLY A 41 15.32 -9.09 10.61
N ASN A 42 14.85 -10.32 10.53
CA ASN A 42 15.69 -11.48 10.29
C ASN A 42 16.31 -11.46 8.88
N SER A 43 17.52 -12.01 8.74
CA SER A 43 18.08 -12.31 7.40
C SER A 43 17.28 -13.43 6.71
N GLU A 44 17.46 -13.62 5.39
CA GLU A 44 16.79 -14.73 4.69
C GLU A 44 17.17 -16.09 5.31
N GLU A 45 18.42 -16.25 5.75
CA GLU A 45 18.93 -17.48 6.38
C GLU A 45 18.28 -17.72 7.75
N GLU A 46 18.17 -16.69 8.58
CA GLU A 46 17.45 -16.76 9.85
C GLU A 46 15.95 -17.07 9.60
N MET A 47 15.34 -16.44 8.60
CA MET A 47 13.95 -16.70 8.20
C MET A 47 13.76 -18.15 7.76
N CYS A 48 14.70 -18.72 7.01
CA CYS A 48 14.66 -20.14 6.63
C CYS A 48 14.68 -21.06 7.86
N ALA A 49 15.55 -20.78 8.84
CA ALA A 49 15.62 -21.55 10.08
C ALA A 49 14.33 -21.43 10.90
N LEU A 50 13.79 -20.21 11.03
CA LEU A 50 12.53 -19.97 11.74
C LEU A 50 11.34 -20.61 11.02
N ALA A 51 11.33 -20.64 9.69
CA ALA A 51 10.24 -21.17 8.90
C ALA A 51 10.19 -22.71 8.89
N GLU A 52 11.28 -23.41 9.24
CA GLU A 52 11.36 -24.88 9.16
C GLU A 52 10.23 -25.60 9.91
N GLY A 53 9.49 -26.46 9.20
CA GLY A 53 8.37 -27.22 9.75
C GLY A 53 7.12 -26.39 10.10
N ALA A 54 7.04 -25.13 9.68
CA ALA A 54 5.85 -24.29 9.84
C ALA A 54 4.66 -24.79 9.00
N SER A 55 3.46 -24.69 9.56
CA SER A 55 2.20 -24.91 8.85
C SER A 55 1.59 -23.60 8.33
N ALA A 56 1.97 -22.46 8.91
CA ALA A 56 1.57 -21.14 8.45
C ALA A 56 2.66 -20.10 8.71
N LEU A 57 2.73 -19.08 7.85
CA LEU A 57 3.49 -17.86 8.04
C LEU A 57 2.50 -16.69 8.15
N VAL A 58 2.73 -15.76 9.07
CA VAL A 58 1.86 -14.58 9.23
C VAL A 58 2.65 -13.36 9.70
N GLY A 59 2.29 -12.16 9.25
CA GLY A 59 2.96 -10.95 9.70
C GLY A 59 2.56 -9.68 8.92
N THR A 60 3.16 -8.56 9.32
CA THR A 60 3.09 -7.30 8.57
C THR A 60 4.09 -7.28 7.41
N SER A 61 4.63 -6.14 7.00
CA SER A 61 5.63 -6.04 5.94
C SER A 61 7.07 -6.20 6.43
N ILE A 62 7.86 -7.02 5.72
CA ILE A 62 9.31 -7.11 5.88
C ILE A 62 9.95 -6.81 4.53
N ARG A 63 10.18 -5.52 4.25
CA ARG A 63 10.77 -5.12 2.96
C ARG A 63 12.24 -5.51 2.82
N SER A 64 12.99 -5.58 3.93
CA SER A 64 14.40 -5.96 3.90
C SER A 64 14.62 -7.44 3.59
N THR A 65 13.64 -8.29 3.91
CA THR A 65 13.72 -9.75 3.76
C THR A 65 12.37 -10.27 3.29
N PRO A 66 12.04 -10.13 1.98
CA PRO A 66 10.82 -10.67 1.42
C PRO A 66 10.67 -12.17 1.70
N VAL A 67 9.43 -12.66 1.81
CA VAL A 67 9.12 -14.09 1.94
C VAL A 67 9.38 -14.76 0.59
N SER A 68 10.62 -15.23 0.42
CA SER A 68 11.11 -15.86 -0.80
C SER A 68 10.68 -17.32 -0.94
N ARG A 69 10.85 -17.87 -2.15
CA ARG A 69 10.76 -19.31 -2.39
C ARG A 69 11.57 -20.14 -1.39
N ARG A 70 12.81 -19.73 -1.15
CA ARG A 70 13.76 -20.44 -0.27
C ARG A 70 13.21 -20.57 1.16
N ILE A 71 12.55 -19.52 1.66
CA ILE A 71 11.89 -19.53 2.98
C ILE A 71 10.70 -20.50 2.96
N MET A 72 9.84 -20.43 1.95
CA MET A 72 8.64 -21.28 1.86
C MET A 72 8.97 -22.77 1.70
N GLU A 73 10.03 -23.11 0.97
CA GLU A 73 10.46 -24.50 0.74
C GLU A 73 10.97 -25.21 2.01
N ARG A 74 11.29 -24.47 3.07
CA ARG A 74 11.63 -25.05 4.39
C ARG A 74 10.47 -25.79 5.05
N SER A 75 9.27 -25.63 4.51
CA SER A 75 8.04 -26.18 5.08
C SER A 75 7.14 -26.83 4.02
N PRO A 76 7.34 -28.13 3.73
CA PRO A 76 6.50 -28.86 2.78
C PRO A 76 5.00 -28.91 3.15
N ALA A 77 4.68 -28.76 4.45
CA ALA A 77 3.33 -28.71 4.99
C ALA A 77 2.76 -27.29 5.11
N LEU A 78 3.48 -26.26 4.63
CA LEU A 78 3.04 -24.88 4.67
C LEU A 78 1.73 -24.72 3.87
N ARG A 79 0.70 -24.19 4.54
CA ARG A 79 -0.63 -24.01 3.96
C ARG A 79 -0.87 -22.59 3.49
N ILE A 80 -0.35 -21.60 4.23
CA ILE A 80 -0.70 -20.20 4.05
C ILE A 80 0.44 -19.25 4.43
N VAL A 81 0.58 -18.17 3.67
CA VAL A 81 1.30 -16.95 4.04
C VAL A 81 0.28 -15.82 4.14
N ALA A 82 0.01 -15.33 5.35
CA ALA A 82 -1.04 -14.34 5.62
C ALA A 82 -0.44 -12.97 5.99
N LYS A 83 -0.97 -11.90 5.39
CA LYS A 83 -0.55 -10.52 5.64
C LYS A 83 -1.54 -9.76 6.52
N TYR A 84 -1.04 -9.02 7.50
CA TYR A 84 -1.82 -8.03 8.27
C TYR A 84 -2.25 -6.82 7.43
N THR A 85 -1.63 -6.63 6.27
CA THR A 85 -1.80 -5.47 5.40
C THR A 85 -2.36 -5.87 4.03
N ILE A 86 -2.64 -4.89 3.16
CA ILE A 86 -3.18 -5.09 1.81
C ILE A 86 -2.12 -5.57 0.82
N GLY A 87 -0.89 -5.07 0.96
CA GLY A 87 0.22 -5.37 0.06
C GLY A 87 0.72 -6.79 0.19
N VAL A 88 1.13 -7.38 -0.92
CA VAL A 88 1.82 -8.67 -0.98
C VAL A 88 3.14 -8.59 -1.75
N ASP A 89 3.61 -7.37 -2.03
CA ASP A 89 4.81 -7.09 -2.83
C ASP A 89 6.12 -7.58 -2.19
N ASP A 90 6.09 -7.96 -0.91
CA ASP A 90 7.18 -8.59 -0.16
C ASP A 90 6.99 -10.12 0.00
N ILE A 91 6.14 -10.73 -0.82
CA ILE A 91 5.97 -12.18 -0.93
C ILE A 91 6.23 -12.60 -2.38
N ASP A 92 6.99 -13.68 -2.58
CA ASP A 92 7.09 -14.34 -3.88
C ASP A 92 5.80 -15.13 -4.18
N VAL A 93 4.77 -14.41 -4.65
CA VAL A 93 3.44 -14.97 -4.94
C VAL A 93 3.48 -16.03 -6.03
N ASP A 94 4.37 -15.88 -7.02
CA ASP A 94 4.55 -16.84 -8.11
C ASP A 94 5.02 -18.18 -7.53
N SER A 95 6.08 -18.17 -6.71
CA SER A 95 6.57 -19.37 -6.03
C SER A 95 5.55 -19.94 -5.04
N ALA A 96 4.80 -19.10 -4.30
CA ALA A 96 3.75 -19.59 -3.41
C ALA A 96 2.67 -20.38 -4.19
N THR A 97 2.29 -19.87 -5.36
CA THR A 97 1.35 -20.53 -6.28
C THR A 97 1.90 -21.86 -6.80
N GLU A 98 3.16 -21.89 -7.25
CA GLU A 98 3.84 -23.11 -7.70
C GLU A 98 4.01 -24.15 -6.58
N LEU A 99 4.13 -23.72 -5.34
CA LEU A 99 4.24 -24.61 -4.18
C LEU A 99 2.87 -25.03 -3.64
N GLY A 100 1.76 -24.52 -4.17
CA GLY A 100 0.41 -24.83 -3.72
C GLY A 100 0.07 -24.21 -2.36
N ILE A 101 0.58 -23.02 -2.07
CA ILE A 101 0.45 -22.26 -0.82
C ILE A 101 -0.47 -21.06 -1.06
N LEU A 102 -1.43 -20.84 -0.17
CA LEU A 102 -2.29 -19.65 -0.23
C LEU A 102 -1.53 -18.42 0.23
N VAL A 103 -1.68 -17.32 -0.49
CA VAL A 103 -1.30 -15.98 -0.03
C VAL A 103 -2.58 -15.22 0.28
N THR A 104 -2.76 -14.77 1.52
CA THR A 104 -3.90 -13.92 1.90
C THR A 104 -3.45 -12.54 2.34
N HIS A 105 -4.32 -11.56 2.15
CA HIS A 105 -4.11 -10.19 2.60
C HIS A 105 -5.33 -9.67 3.38
N SER A 106 -5.16 -8.55 4.07
CA SER A 106 -6.20 -8.01 4.96
C SER A 106 -6.67 -6.62 4.52
N PRO A 107 -7.64 -6.52 3.59
CA PRO A 107 -8.13 -5.25 3.07
C PRO A 107 -9.14 -4.57 3.98
N THR A 108 -8.68 -4.12 5.14
CA THR A 108 -9.51 -3.45 6.15
C THR A 108 -9.71 -1.97 5.86
N GLU A 109 -10.87 -1.44 6.24
CA GLU A 109 -11.17 0.00 6.12
C GLU A 109 -10.18 0.88 6.89
N SER A 110 -9.74 0.41 8.06
CA SER A 110 -8.68 1.07 8.85
C SER A 110 -7.41 1.32 8.03
N ASN A 111 -7.13 0.47 7.04
CA ASN A 111 -5.98 0.57 6.16
C ASN A 111 -6.29 1.44 4.94
N TRP A 112 -7.18 1.00 4.04
CA TRP A 112 -7.42 1.71 2.77
C TRP A 112 -8.12 3.07 2.96
N GLY A 113 -8.93 3.23 4.01
CA GLY A 113 -9.62 4.47 4.34
C GLY A 113 -8.63 5.55 4.79
N GLY A 114 -7.72 5.21 5.70
CA GLY A 114 -6.66 6.11 6.15
C GLY A 114 -5.75 6.58 5.02
N VAL A 115 -5.40 5.68 4.09
CA VAL A 115 -4.59 6.05 2.91
C VAL A 115 -5.34 7.06 2.01
N ALA A 116 -6.65 6.90 1.83
CA ALA A 116 -7.45 7.86 1.06
C ALA A 116 -7.52 9.24 1.73
N GLU A 117 -7.67 9.28 3.05
CA GLU A 117 -7.64 10.52 3.83
C GLU A 117 -6.27 11.21 3.72
N ASN A 118 -5.18 10.46 3.92
CA ASN A 118 -3.84 11.02 3.82
C ASN A 118 -3.51 11.50 2.39
N THR A 119 -4.04 10.84 1.36
CA THR A 119 -3.92 11.30 -0.03
C THR A 119 -4.51 12.70 -0.19
N LEU A 120 -5.69 12.97 0.38
CA LEU A 120 -6.27 14.31 0.37
C LEU A 120 -5.52 15.31 1.26
N THR A 121 -5.00 14.86 2.39
CA THR A 121 -4.14 15.70 3.25
C THR A 121 -2.89 16.15 2.50
N MET A 122 -2.23 15.25 1.78
CA MET A 122 -1.07 15.56 0.95
C MET A 122 -1.42 16.51 -0.20
N LEU A 123 -2.52 16.24 -0.89
CA LEU A 123 -3.06 17.08 -1.96
C LEU A 123 -3.32 18.51 -1.46
N LEU A 124 -4.05 18.67 -0.36
CA LEU A 124 -4.40 19.98 0.18
C LEU A 124 -3.18 20.70 0.76
N THR A 125 -2.27 19.97 1.42
CA THR A 125 -1.01 20.54 1.95
C THR A 125 -0.23 21.23 0.84
N LEU A 126 -0.05 20.57 -0.32
CA LEU A 126 0.66 21.15 -1.46
C LEU A 126 -0.16 22.28 -2.12
N LEU A 127 -1.42 22.04 -2.49
CA LEU A 127 -2.23 23.03 -3.21
C LEU A 127 -2.54 24.29 -2.40
N LYS A 128 -2.59 24.20 -1.07
CA LYS A 128 -2.82 25.33 -0.17
C LYS A 128 -1.54 25.89 0.42
N ARG A 129 -0.37 25.40 0.00
CA ARG A 129 0.95 25.86 0.47
C ARG A 129 1.05 25.90 1.99
N VAL A 130 0.52 24.88 2.67
CA VAL A 130 0.29 24.90 4.12
C VAL A 130 1.61 25.07 4.87
N ARG A 131 2.66 24.34 4.47
CA ARG A 131 3.98 24.39 5.10
C ARG A 131 4.64 25.76 4.91
N GLU A 132 4.59 26.29 3.69
CA GLU A 132 5.24 27.56 3.36
C GLU A 132 4.55 28.74 4.05
N ARG A 133 3.22 28.72 4.13
CA ARG A 133 2.44 29.75 4.82
C ARG A 133 2.69 29.72 6.33
N ASP A 134 2.71 28.54 6.93
CA ASP A 134 3.03 28.35 8.35
C ASP A 134 4.43 28.89 8.66
N GLU A 135 5.43 28.50 7.88
CA GLU A 135 6.80 28.97 8.02
C GLU A 135 6.92 30.50 7.85
N HIS A 136 6.25 31.07 6.84
CA HIS A 136 6.27 32.51 6.57
C HIS A 136 5.76 33.34 7.76
N VAL A 137 4.62 32.95 8.32
CA VAL A 137 4.03 33.65 9.48
C VAL A 137 4.92 33.50 10.72
N LYS A 138 5.46 32.31 10.98
CA LYS A 138 6.39 32.08 12.10
C LYS A 138 7.67 32.92 12.01
N LYS A 139 8.10 33.28 10.80
CA LYS A 139 9.22 34.18 10.54
C LYS A 139 8.85 35.68 10.59
N GLY A 140 7.63 36.01 10.98
CA GLY A 140 7.14 37.40 11.08
C GLY A 140 6.56 37.97 9.78
N GLY A 141 6.39 37.13 8.76
CA GLY A 141 5.71 37.49 7.52
C GLY A 141 4.19 37.57 7.67
N TRP A 142 3.50 38.00 6.60
CA TRP A 142 2.04 38.17 6.60
C TRP A 142 1.37 37.82 5.25
N ARG A 143 0.99 38.83 4.46
CA ARG A 143 0.36 38.66 3.14
C ARG A 143 1.42 38.76 2.06
N ALA A 144 1.53 37.72 1.24
CA ALA A 144 2.44 37.67 0.11
C ALA A 144 1.74 36.98 -1.07
N ASP A 145 1.88 37.57 -2.27
CA ASP A 145 1.19 37.09 -3.48
C ASP A 145 1.72 35.75 -3.97
N ASP A 146 2.99 35.45 -3.73
CA ASP A 146 3.58 34.17 -4.08
C ASP A 146 2.97 33.02 -3.25
N LEU A 147 2.47 33.29 -2.03
CA LEU A 147 1.82 32.31 -1.16
C LEU A 147 0.35 32.02 -1.50
N GLN A 148 -0.15 32.44 -2.66
CA GLN A 148 -1.50 32.07 -3.11
C GLN A 148 -1.65 30.55 -3.26
N GLY A 149 -2.89 30.08 -3.07
CA GLY A 149 -3.21 28.65 -3.07
C GLY A 149 -4.23 28.34 -4.16
N THR A 150 -4.24 27.10 -4.61
CA THR A 150 -5.06 26.66 -5.75
C THR A 150 -6.48 26.35 -5.30
N TYR A 151 -7.48 26.84 -6.04
CA TYR A 151 -8.88 26.46 -5.83
C TYR A 151 -9.17 25.14 -6.57
N LEU A 152 -9.88 24.21 -5.94
CA LEU A 152 -9.98 22.84 -6.44
C LEU A 152 -11.12 22.64 -7.43
N GLY A 153 -12.33 23.11 -7.11
CA GLY A 153 -13.54 22.75 -7.84
C GLY A 153 -14.08 23.82 -8.76
N THR A 154 -15.11 23.44 -9.51
CA THR A 154 -15.87 24.41 -10.30
C THR A 154 -16.73 25.32 -9.41
N ARG A 155 -16.75 26.62 -9.74
CA ARG A 155 -17.50 27.66 -9.02
C ARG A 155 -18.64 28.25 -9.86
N LEU A 156 -19.55 28.97 -9.19
CA LEU A 156 -20.69 29.64 -9.83
C LEU A 156 -20.28 30.84 -10.69
N ASP A 157 -19.12 31.43 -10.46
CA ASP A 157 -18.56 32.53 -11.25
C ASP A 157 -17.77 32.06 -12.48
N GLY A 158 -17.87 30.77 -12.84
CA GLY A 158 -17.25 30.21 -14.04
C GLY A 158 -15.80 29.74 -13.88
N HIS A 159 -15.20 29.85 -12.68
CA HIS A 159 -13.89 29.25 -12.43
C HIS A 159 -13.97 27.71 -12.54
N ALA A 160 -13.16 27.12 -13.42
CA ALA A 160 -13.23 25.69 -13.73
C ALA A 160 -12.73 24.79 -12.57
N GLY A 161 -11.80 25.29 -11.76
CA GLY A 161 -11.05 24.48 -10.79
C GLY A 161 -9.92 23.70 -11.46
N ILE A 162 -9.47 22.63 -10.82
CA ILE A 162 -8.42 21.74 -11.30
C ILE A 162 -8.98 20.38 -11.72
N THR A 163 -8.16 19.64 -12.45
CA THR A 163 -8.39 18.24 -12.82
C THR A 163 -7.50 17.31 -11.98
N VAL A 164 -8.11 16.36 -11.28
CA VAL A 164 -7.39 15.30 -10.55
C VAL A 164 -7.48 14.00 -11.34
N GLY A 165 -6.34 13.42 -11.69
CA GLY A 165 -6.20 12.12 -12.34
C GLY A 165 -5.87 11.03 -11.33
N LEU A 166 -6.68 9.97 -11.27
CA LEU A 166 -6.47 8.81 -10.42
C LEU A 166 -6.02 7.61 -11.26
N VAL A 167 -4.82 7.09 -10.98
CA VAL A 167 -4.32 5.84 -11.56
C VAL A 167 -4.63 4.72 -10.58
N GLY A 168 -5.57 3.85 -10.95
CA GLY A 168 -6.16 2.82 -10.09
C GLY A 168 -7.46 3.30 -9.43
N LEU A 169 -8.54 2.55 -9.67
CA LEU A 169 -9.89 2.82 -9.16
C LEU A 169 -10.38 1.69 -8.23
N GLY A 170 -9.43 1.10 -7.50
CA GLY A 170 -9.69 0.13 -6.42
C GLY A 170 -10.32 0.79 -5.18
N ARG A 171 -10.18 0.17 -4.00
CA ARG A 171 -10.77 0.66 -2.73
C ARG A 171 -10.34 2.10 -2.40
N ILE A 172 -9.03 2.38 -2.49
CA ILE A 172 -8.45 3.69 -2.19
C ILE A 172 -8.89 4.74 -3.21
N GLY A 173 -8.68 4.49 -4.52
CA GLY A 173 -9.06 5.45 -5.57
C GLY A 173 -10.57 5.75 -5.60
N SER A 174 -11.41 4.74 -5.34
CA SER A 174 -12.86 4.94 -5.18
C SER A 174 -13.16 5.86 -3.98
N ARG A 175 -12.52 5.63 -2.84
CA ARG A 175 -12.72 6.46 -1.64
C ARG A 175 -12.23 7.90 -1.83
N VAL A 176 -11.08 8.09 -2.48
CA VAL A 176 -10.56 9.42 -2.83
C VAL A 176 -11.57 10.17 -3.71
N THR A 177 -12.16 9.48 -4.69
CA THR A 177 -13.23 10.04 -5.53
C THR A 177 -14.42 10.52 -4.70
N ASP A 178 -14.91 9.67 -3.78
CA ASP A 178 -16.06 10.02 -2.92
C ASP A 178 -15.78 11.27 -2.07
N LEU A 179 -14.55 11.38 -1.55
CA LEU A 179 -14.14 12.51 -0.72
C LEU A 179 -13.95 13.81 -1.53
N LEU A 180 -13.57 13.72 -2.81
CA LEU A 180 -13.44 14.88 -3.72
C LEU A 180 -14.80 15.39 -4.23
N ARG A 181 -15.83 14.53 -4.23
CA ARG A 181 -17.13 14.82 -4.84
C ARG A 181 -17.80 16.10 -4.31
N PRO A 182 -17.86 16.38 -2.99
CA PRO A 182 -18.47 17.61 -2.47
C PRO A 182 -17.75 18.88 -2.94
N TRP A 183 -16.48 18.78 -3.33
CA TRP A 183 -15.69 19.90 -3.82
C TRP A 183 -15.91 20.18 -5.30
N ARG A 184 -16.70 19.37 -6.02
CA ARG A 184 -16.99 19.58 -7.46
C ARG A 184 -15.72 19.63 -8.32
N VAL A 185 -14.74 18.81 -7.97
CA VAL A 185 -13.48 18.66 -8.70
C VAL A 185 -13.72 17.80 -9.94
N ARG A 186 -13.09 18.14 -11.06
CA ARG A 186 -13.08 17.27 -12.23
C ARG A 186 -12.14 16.09 -11.96
N VAL A 187 -12.67 14.87 -11.95
CA VAL A 187 -11.88 13.65 -11.71
C VAL A 187 -11.82 12.80 -12.97
N LEU A 188 -10.59 12.54 -13.42
CA LEU A 188 -10.25 11.56 -14.46
C LEU A 188 -9.74 10.29 -13.77
N ALA A 189 -10.02 9.12 -14.33
CA ALA A 189 -9.49 7.87 -13.80
C ALA A 189 -9.06 6.92 -14.92
N TYR A 190 -7.97 6.21 -14.66
CA TYR A 190 -7.46 5.11 -15.49
C TYR A 190 -7.32 3.85 -14.63
N ASP A 191 -8.06 2.80 -14.99
CA ASP A 191 -7.92 1.46 -14.42
C ASP A 191 -8.40 0.44 -15.47
N PRO A 192 -7.50 -0.35 -16.08
CA PRO A 192 -7.86 -1.28 -17.16
C PRO A 192 -8.62 -2.51 -16.66
N TYR A 193 -8.65 -2.75 -15.34
CA TYR A 193 -9.27 -3.91 -14.71
C TYR A 193 -10.67 -3.60 -14.16
N VAL A 194 -11.05 -2.32 -14.11
CA VAL A 194 -12.35 -1.88 -13.62
C VAL A 194 -13.35 -1.75 -14.78
N PRO A 195 -14.54 -2.37 -14.68
CA PRO A 195 -15.62 -2.18 -15.63
C PRO A 195 -16.11 -0.72 -15.74
N ARG A 196 -16.52 -0.30 -16.94
CA ARG A 196 -16.91 1.10 -17.24
C ARG A 196 -18.09 1.62 -16.41
N ASP A 197 -19.04 0.77 -16.08
CA ASP A 197 -20.19 1.08 -15.21
C ASP A 197 -19.75 1.55 -13.81
N ARG A 198 -18.65 1.02 -13.28
CA ARG A 198 -18.09 1.46 -12.00
C ARG A 198 -17.56 2.89 -12.05
N PHE A 199 -16.97 3.33 -13.18
CA PHE A 199 -16.57 4.73 -13.35
C PHE A 199 -17.79 5.67 -13.31
N ALA A 200 -18.87 5.28 -14.02
CA ALA A 200 -20.11 6.06 -14.05
C ALA A 200 -20.77 6.15 -12.66
N LEU A 201 -20.81 5.05 -11.90
CA LEU A 201 -21.34 5.02 -10.54
C LEU A 201 -20.60 5.99 -9.60
N LEU A 202 -19.27 6.06 -9.74
CA LEU A 202 -18.41 6.95 -8.97
C LEU A 202 -18.41 8.40 -9.50
N GLY A 203 -19.04 8.66 -10.65
CA GLY A 203 -19.11 9.99 -11.26
C GLY A 203 -17.76 10.48 -11.80
N VAL A 204 -16.89 9.56 -12.22
CA VAL A 204 -15.55 9.87 -12.77
C VAL A 204 -15.48 9.60 -14.26
N GLN A 205 -14.69 10.40 -14.97
CA GLN A 205 -14.47 10.20 -16.40
C GLN A 205 -13.37 9.14 -16.59
N SER A 206 -13.73 8.01 -17.21
CA SER A 206 -12.77 7.00 -17.67
C SER A 206 -12.00 7.55 -18.88
N VAL A 207 -10.68 7.52 -18.82
CA VAL A 207 -9.76 7.93 -19.90
C VAL A 207 -8.60 6.96 -20.00
N ASP A 208 -7.87 6.98 -21.12
CA ASP A 208 -6.60 6.27 -21.22
C ASP A 208 -5.49 6.95 -20.38
N TYR A 209 -4.42 6.21 -20.12
CA TYR A 209 -3.32 6.66 -19.27
C TYR A 209 -2.62 7.92 -19.80
N ALA A 210 -2.41 8.04 -21.10
CA ALA A 210 -1.73 9.20 -21.69
C ALA A 210 -2.58 10.47 -21.57
N THR A 211 -3.89 10.35 -21.84
CA THR A 211 -4.86 11.44 -21.66
C THR A 211 -4.92 11.89 -20.20
N LEU A 212 -4.92 10.95 -19.25
CA LEU A 212 -4.88 11.26 -17.82
C LEU A 212 -3.66 12.10 -17.46
N LEU A 213 -2.45 11.64 -17.83
CA LEU A 213 -1.22 12.37 -17.52
C LEU A 213 -1.21 13.78 -18.12
N HIS A 214 -1.69 13.92 -19.35
CA HIS A 214 -1.69 15.20 -20.07
C HIS A 214 -2.70 16.22 -19.49
N GLU A 215 -3.90 15.77 -19.13
CA GLU A 215 -4.98 16.67 -18.71
C GLU A 215 -4.99 16.99 -17.22
N SER A 216 -4.33 16.18 -16.38
CA SER A 216 -4.38 16.33 -14.92
C SER A 216 -3.44 17.41 -14.38
N ASP A 217 -3.95 18.20 -13.44
CA ASP A 217 -3.15 19.12 -12.61
C ASP A 217 -2.61 18.40 -11.37
N VAL A 218 -3.25 17.32 -10.95
CA VAL A 218 -2.76 16.40 -9.91
C VAL A 218 -2.90 14.97 -10.42
N VAL A 219 -1.84 14.18 -10.34
CA VAL A 219 -1.88 12.73 -10.64
C VAL A 219 -1.62 11.96 -9.35
N SER A 220 -2.53 11.07 -8.97
CA SER A 220 -2.42 10.24 -7.76
C SER A 220 -2.44 8.75 -8.10
N PHE A 221 -1.47 8.00 -7.56
CA PHE A 221 -1.37 6.56 -7.77
C PHE A 221 -1.97 5.75 -6.62
N HIS A 222 -2.81 4.79 -6.98
CA HIS A 222 -3.53 3.88 -6.09
C HIS A 222 -3.51 2.43 -6.61
N VAL A 223 -2.39 2.02 -7.21
CA VAL A 223 -2.19 0.69 -7.81
C VAL A 223 -1.38 -0.22 -6.89
N VAL A 224 -1.49 -1.54 -7.11
CA VAL A 224 -0.55 -2.51 -6.52
C VAL A 224 0.75 -2.54 -7.31
N LEU A 225 1.87 -2.85 -6.68
CA LEU A 225 3.14 -3.05 -7.37
C LEU A 225 3.19 -4.44 -8.00
N THR A 226 3.33 -4.48 -9.31
CA THR A 226 3.37 -5.69 -10.14
C THR A 226 4.48 -5.52 -11.19
N ARG A 227 4.65 -6.49 -12.08
CA ARG A 227 5.54 -6.33 -13.24
C ARG A 227 5.07 -5.22 -14.18
N GLU A 228 3.75 -5.03 -14.32
CA GLU A 228 3.16 -4.03 -15.24
C GLU A 228 3.20 -2.61 -14.67
N THR A 229 3.07 -2.47 -13.36
CA THR A 229 3.01 -1.16 -12.68
C THR A 229 4.37 -0.69 -12.18
N ARG A 230 5.40 -1.53 -12.23
CA ARG A 230 6.77 -1.15 -11.87
C ARG A 230 7.28 -0.09 -12.85
N TYR A 231 7.67 1.06 -12.32
CA TYR A 231 8.14 2.22 -13.07
C TYR A 231 7.20 2.65 -14.20
N MET A 232 5.90 2.45 -13.99
CA MET A 232 4.90 2.90 -14.97
C MET A 232 4.88 4.43 -15.11
N LEU A 233 5.36 5.16 -14.11
CA LEU A 233 5.66 6.59 -14.21
C LEU A 233 7.18 6.79 -14.30
N GLY A 234 7.71 6.73 -15.53
CA GLY A 234 9.10 7.02 -15.85
C GLY A 234 9.31 8.44 -16.39
N ALA A 235 10.51 8.71 -16.90
CA ALA A 235 10.87 10.03 -17.45
C ALA A 235 9.96 10.46 -18.62
N ALA A 236 9.58 9.52 -19.50
CA ALA A 236 8.70 9.80 -20.64
C ALA A 236 7.27 10.18 -20.19
N GLU A 237 6.76 9.52 -19.15
CA GLU A 237 5.45 9.80 -18.59
C GLU A 237 5.42 11.10 -17.79
N LEU A 238 6.46 11.37 -17.01
CA LEU A 238 6.64 12.65 -16.32
C LEU A 238 6.65 13.82 -17.31
N ALA A 239 7.31 13.66 -18.46
CA ALA A 239 7.34 14.68 -19.52
C ALA A 239 5.98 14.91 -20.20
N ARG A 240 5.01 14.01 -20.05
CA ARG A 240 3.63 14.19 -20.56
C ARG A 240 2.76 15.00 -19.61
N MET A 241 3.15 15.10 -18.34
CA MET A 241 2.42 15.86 -17.34
C MET A 241 2.57 17.37 -17.59
N LYS A 242 1.65 18.16 -17.02
CA LYS A 242 1.77 19.61 -17.07
C LYS A 242 2.99 20.07 -16.26
N PRO A 243 3.69 21.15 -16.65
CA PRO A 243 4.72 21.76 -15.82
C PRO A 243 4.22 22.18 -14.43
N SER A 244 2.93 22.52 -14.32
CA SER A 244 2.28 22.85 -13.06
C SER A 244 1.82 21.63 -12.26
N ALA A 245 1.93 20.41 -12.80
CA ALA A 245 1.31 19.23 -12.22
C ALA A 245 1.96 18.82 -10.89
N VAL A 246 1.12 18.28 -10.01
CA VAL A 246 1.53 17.70 -8.73
C VAL A 246 1.39 16.19 -8.77
N LEU A 247 2.44 15.46 -8.40
CA LEU A 247 2.38 14.01 -8.23
C LEU A 247 2.03 13.65 -6.78
N ILE A 248 1.17 12.65 -6.58
CA ILE A 248 0.92 12.03 -5.28
C ILE A 248 1.13 10.52 -5.41
N ASN A 249 1.99 9.96 -4.57
CA ASN A 249 2.17 8.52 -4.47
C ASN A 249 2.01 8.06 -3.02
N THR A 250 0.85 7.43 -2.76
CA THR A 250 0.53 6.73 -1.51
C THR A 250 0.34 5.23 -1.75
N SER A 251 0.83 4.73 -2.90
CA SER A 251 0.71 3.34 -3.31
C SER A 251 1.97 2.53 -2.99
N ARG A 252 2.93 2.46 -3.92
CA ARG A 252 4.25 1.85 -3.73
C ARG A 252 5.32 2.68 -4.41
N GLY A 253 6.52 2.75 -3.80
CA GLY A 253 7.62 3.55 -4.33
C GLY A 253 8.00 3.17 -5.75
N GLY A 254 8.24 1.88 -5.99
CA GLY A 254 8.62 1.35 -7.31
C GLY A 254 7.56 1.45 -8.42
N VAL A 255 6.41 2.09 -8.18
CA VAL A 255 5.47 2.49 -9.25
C VAL A 255 6.00 3.68 -10.04
N VAL A 256 6.80 4.52 -9.38
CA VAL A 256 7.45 5.70 -9.95
C VAL A 256 8.94 5.41 -10.02
N ASP A 257 9.57 5.72 -11.16
CA ASP A 257 11.03 5.77 -11.24
C ASP A 257 11.50 7.01 -10.45
N GLN A 258 12.06 6.77 -9.27
CA GLN A 258 12.45 7.80 -8.31
C GLN A 258 13.57 8.67 -8.85
N ALA A 259 14.50 8.10 -9.63
CA ALA A 259 15.57 8.86 -10.25
C ALA A 259 15.01 9.81 -11.32
N ALA A 260 14.09 9.32 -12.15
CA ALA A 260 13.38 10.14 -13.14
C ALA A 260 12.54 11.24 -12.47
N LEU A 261 11.86 10.92 -11.35
CA LEU A 261 11.10 11.89 -10.57
C LEU A 261 11.99 13.01 -10.02
N ILE A 262 13.16 12.65 -9.46
CA ILE A 262 14.14 13.61 -8.93
C ILE A 262 14.58 14.58 -10.04
N ASP A 263 14.98 14.06 -11.21
CA ASP A 263 15.39 14.88 -12.36
C ASP A 263 14.23 15.77 -12.87
N ALA A 264 13.02 15.22 -12.97
CA ALA A 264 11.84 15.97 -13.39
C ALA A 264 11.50 17.12 -12.42
N LEU A 265 11.64 16.90 -11.11
CA LEU A 265 11.41 17.95 -10.10
C LEU A 265 12.51 19.01 -10.13
N ASP A 266 13.78 18.61 -10.27
CA ASP A 266 14.92 19.52 -10.32
C ASP A 266 14.83 20.46 -11.54
N ARG A 267 14.51 19.91 -12.71
CA ARG A 267 14.33 20.66 -13.96
C ARG A 267 13.01 21.44 -14.06
N GLY A 268 12.08 21.22 -13.13
CA GLY A 268 10.75 21.83 -13.18
C GLY A 268 9.84 21.26 -14.29
N THR A 269 10.09 20.03 -14.73
CA THR A 269 9.20 19.27 -15.63
C THR A 269 7.82 19.07 -14.99
N ILE A 270 7.77 18.91 -13.67
CA ILE A 270 6.55 18.98 -12.86
C ILE A 270 6.79 19.90 -11.65
N SER A 271 5.71 20.38 -11.03
CA SER A 271 5.83 21.43 -10.02
C SER A 271 6.15 20.90 -8.64
N ALA A 272 5.59 19.76 -8.24
CA ALA A 272 5.72 19.22 -6.89
C ALA A 272 5.38 17.72 -6.81
N ALA A 273 5.80 17.08 -5.71
CA ALA A 273 5.42 15.71 -5.41
C ALA A 273 5.12 15.51 -3.91
N ALA A 274 4.16 14.64 -3.59
CA ALA A 274 3.94 14.10 -2.26
C ALA A 274 4.10 12.58 -2.26
N LEU A 275 4.98 12.07 -1.39
CA LEU A 275 5.38 10.67 -1.35
C LEU A 275 5.21 10.15 0.08
N ASP A 276 4.39 9.12 0.26
CA ASP A 276 4.36 8.32 1.49
C ASP A 276 5.25 7.07 1.37
N VAL A 277 5.67 6.73 0.16
CA VAL A 277 6.34 5.47 -0.17
C VAL A 277 7.55 5.74 -1.06
N PHE A 278 8.58 4.91 -0.93
CA PHE A 278 9.89 5.09 -1.58
C PHE A 278 10.37 3.78 -2.22
N GLU A 279 11.29 3.86 -3.18
CA GLU A 279 11.89 2.64 -3.75
C GLU A 279 12.67 1.86 -2.69
N ASP A 280 13.48 2.59 -1.92
CA ASP A 280 14.19 2.10 -0.75
C ASP A 280 13.52 2.61 0.52
N GLU A 281 13.10 1.68 1.38
CA GLU A 281 12.45 1.99 2.65
C GLU A 281 13.22 1.36 3.82
N PRO A 282 13.72 2.16 4.78
CA PRO A 282 13.59 3.62 4.91
C PRO A 282 14.30 4.43 3.82
N LEU A 283 13.80 5.63 3.52
CA LEU A 283 14.43 6.55 2.56
C LEU A 283 15.91 6.79 2.92
N PRO A 284 16.88 6.54 2.02
CA PRO A 284 18.30 6.75 2.31
C PRO A 284 18.63 8.17 2.76
N GLN A 285 19.65 8.34 3.60
CA GLN A 285 20.00 9.65 4.18
C GLN A 285 20.54 10.61 3.12
N GLU A 286 21.20 10.07 2.12
CA GLU A 286 21.79 10.74 0.96
C GLU A 286 20.78 11.01 -0.18
N SER A 287 19.51 10.62 -0.01
CA SER A 287 18.50 10.83 -1.05
C SER A 287 18.26 12.31 -1.32
N ALA A 288 18.37 12.72 -2.59
CA ALA A 288 18.12 14.09 -3.03
C ALA A 288 16.71 14.59 -2.69
N LEU A 289 15.71 13.70 -2.55
CA LEU A 289 14.35 14.06 -2.16
C LEU A 289 14.29 14.81 -0.82
N ARG A 290 15.25 14.56 0.08
CA ARG A 290 15.33 15.22 1.39
C ARG A 290 15.67 16.71 1.29
N GLU A 291 16.38 17.10 0.23
CA GLU A 291 16.90 18.46 0.03
C GLU A 291 16.00 19.32 -0.88
N MET A 292 14.90 18.77 -1.41
CA MET A 292 14.01 19.48 -2.34
C MET A 292 13.02 20.46 -1.68
N GLY A 293 13.19 20.74 -0.38
CA GLY A 293 12.44 21.75 0.35
C GLY A 293 10.92 21.57 0.25
N HIS A 294 10.19 22.68 0.03
CA HIS A 294 8.72 22.65 -0.01
C HIS A 294 8.12 21.98 -1.25
N LYS A 295 8.92 21.79 -2.30
CA LYS A 295 8.52 21.13 -3.56
C LYS A 295 8.13 19.68 -3.34
N VAL A 296 8.73 19.04 -2.33
CA VAL A 296 8.50 17.63 -2.02
C VAL A 296 7.94 17.48 -0.61
N LEU A 297 6.81 16.80 -0.48
CA LEU A 297 6.23 16.41 0.79
C LEU A 297 6.52 14.92 1.03
N LEU A 298 7.23 14.61 2.10
CA LEU A 298 7.62 13.25 2.45
C LEU A 298 6.86 12.80 3.69
N SER A 299 6.39 11.55 3.69
CA SER A 299 5.78 10.87 4.83
C SER A 299 6.41 9.48 4.98
N PRO A 300 6.60 8.98 6.21
CA PRO A 300 7.39 7.77 6.48
C PRO A 300 6.58 6.47 6.32
N HIS A 301 5.84 6.28 5.23
CA HIS A 301 4.98 5.11 4.99
C HIS A 301 3.97 4.88 6.10
N MET A 302 3.25 5.94 6.46
CA MET A 302 2.31 5.96 7.58
C MET A 302 0.93 6.46 7.19
N ALA A 303 0.60 6.53 5.89
CA ALA A 303 -0.69 7.04 5.43
C ALA A 303 -1.91 6.36 6.08
N SER A 304 -1.83 5.06 6.39
CA SER A 304 -2.91 4.33 7.07
C SER A 304 -2.88 4.43 8.60
N SER A 305 -1.78 4.92 9.20
CA SER A 305 -1.54 4.86 10.64
C SER A 305 -2.20 6.03 11.37
N ASN A 306 -3.41 5.82 11.88
CA ASN A 306 -4.19 6.85 12.59
C ASN A 306 -4.44 6.45 14.05
N VAL A 307 -4.61 7.43 14.95
CA VAL A 307 -4.98 7.17 16.35
C VAL A 307 -6.34 6.48 16.40
N GLY A 308 -6.45 5.38 17.16
CA GLY A 308 -7.67 4.56 17.20
C GLY A 308 -7.88 3.70 15.95
N SER A 309 -7.09 3.92 14.90
CA SER A 309 -6.89 3.00 13.78
C SER A 309 -5.59 2.22 14.00
N GLY A 310 -5.34 1.23 13.15
CA GLY A 310 -4.11 0.46 13.18
C GLY A 310 -4.26 -0.88 12.47
N LEU A 311 -3.27 -1.74 12.69
CA LEU A 311 -3.26 -3.09 12.15
C LEU A 311 -4.28 -4.01 12.84
N GLY A 312 -4.90 -3.60 13.96
CA GLY A 312 -5.84 -4.41 14.77
C GLY A 312 -6.79 -5.27 13.93
N PRO A 313 -7.69 -4.68 13.13
CA PRO A 313 -8.59 -5.43 12.27
C PRO A 313 -7.88 -6.37 11.28
N GLY A 314 -6.71 -5.99 10.77
CA GLY A 314 -5.92 -6.80 9.84
C GLY A 314 -5.19 -7.95 10.52
N ILE A 315 -4.75 -7.78 11.77
CA ILE A 315 -4.17 -8.85 12.59
C ILE A 315 -5.24 -9.89 12.91
N THR A 316 -6.44 -9.45 13.31
CA THR A 316 -7.59 -10.34 13.50
C THR A 316 -7.93 -11.09 12.22
N TRP A 317 -8.05 -10.38 11.09
CA TRP A 317 -8.37 -11.01 9.80
C TRP A 317 -7.34 -12.06 9.39
N ALA A 318 -6.06 -11.73 9.44
CA ALA A 318 -4.99 -12.65 9.07
C ALA A 318 -4.93 -13.86 10.01
N THR A 319 -5.17 -13.65 11.32
CA THR A 319 -5.24 -14.72 12.32
C THR A 319 -6.38 -15.68 12.00
N GLU A 320 -7.58 -15.17 11.71
CA GLU A 320 -8.70 -16.00 11.26
C GLU A 320 -8.40 -16.76 9.96
N SER A 321 -7.70 -16.10 9.02
CA SER A 321 -7.29 -16.73 7.76
C SER A 321 -6.32 -17.90 8.00
N VAL A 322 -5.36 -17.72 8.92
CA VAL A 322 -4.44 -18.78 9.35
C VAL A 322 -5.22 -19.93 9.97
N LEU A 323 -6.08 -19.66 10.96
CA LEU A 323 -6.86 -20.70 11.63
C LEU A 323 -7.77 -21.46 10.66
N CYS A 324 -8.43 -20.76 9.73
CA CYS A 324 -9.25 -21.34 8.66
C CYS A 324 -8.42 -22.29 7.77
N ALA A 325 -7.26 -21.85 7.27
CA ALA A 325 -6.37 -22.70 6.49
C ALA A 325 -5.85 -23.92 7.28
N LEU A 326 -5.59 -23.76 8.58
CA LEU A 326 -5.19 -24.85 9.48
C LEU A 326 -6.34 -25.84 9.76
N ARG A 327 -7.61 -25.42 9.71
CA ARG A 327 -8.78 -26.31 9.70
C ARG A 327 -8.95 -27.07 8.38
N GLY A 328 -8.24 -26.67 7.32
CA GLY A 328 -8.41 -27.24 5.98
C GLY A 328 -9.56 -26.60 5.21
N GLU A 329 -9.87 -25.36 5.53
CA GLU A 329 -10.87 -24.52 4.85
C GLU A 329 -10.15 -23.43 4.03
N VAL A 330 -10.76 -22.99 2.93
CA VAL A 330 -10.21 -21.87 2.14
C VAL A 330 -10.67 -20.56 2.77
N PRO A 331 -9.75 -19.71 3.27
CA PRO A 331 -10.10 -18.42 3.85
C PRO A 331 -10.56 -17.42 2.78
N ASP A 332 -11.22 -16.36 3.21
CA ASP A 332 -11.53 -15.21 2.36
C ASP A 332 -10.26 -14.43 1.97
N ASN A 333 -10.36 -13.61 0.91
CA ASN A 333 -9.30 -12.72 0.42
C ASN A 333 -7.96 -13.43 0.10
N VAL A 334 -8.06 -14.60 -0.54
CA VAL A 334 -6.92 -15.23 -1.22
C VAL A 334 -6.49 -14.36 -2.38
N TYR A 335 -5.24 -13.91 -2.37
CA TYR A 335 -4.66 -13.07 -3.42
C TYR A 335 -4.36 -13.91 -4.68
N ASN A 336 -3.73 -15.07 -4.52
CA ASN A 336 -3.39 -15.98 -5.62
C ASN A 336 -4.48 -17.04 -5.86
N THR A 337 -5.70 -16.60 -6.21
CA THR A 337 -6.88 -17.48 -6.34
C THR A 337 -6.69 -18.68 -7.25
N VAL A 338 -5.81 -18.58 -8.25
CA VAL A 338 -5.46 -19.69 -9.16
C VAL A 338 -4.86 -20.91 -8.45
N VAL A 339 -4.32 -20.76 -7.23
CA VAL A 339 -3.74 -21.86 -6.45
C VAL A 339 -4.80 -22.72 -5.75
N ILE A 340 -6.02 -22.21 -5.59
CA ILE A 340 -7.07 -22.81 -4.74
C ILE A 340 -7.34 -24.28 -5.08
N PRO A 341 -7.51 -24.70 -6.35
CA PRO A 341 -7.78 -26.11 -6.66
C PRO A 341 -6.67 -27.05 -6.14
N ARG A 342 -5.41 -26.69 -6.39
CA ARG A 342 -4.25 -27.47 -5.91
C ARG A 342 -4.14 -27.46 -4.39
N TRP A 343 -4.48 -26.34 -3.75
CA TRP A 343 -4.48 -26.25 -2.30
C TRP A 343 -5.55 -27.16 -1.68
N VAL A 344 -6.75 -27.18 -2.28
CA VAL A 344 -7.88 -28.04 -1.85
C VAL A 344 -7.49 -29.51 -1.91
N ASP A 345 -6.87 -29.97 -3.00
CA ASP A 345 -6.42 -31.37 -3.14
C ASP A 345 -5.45 -31.79 -2.03
N ARG A 346 -4.63 -30.86 -1.54
CA ARG A 346 -3.62 -31.13 -0.50
C ARG A 346 -4.20 -31.11 0.91
N PHE A 347 -5.07 -30.14 1.21
CA PHE A 347 -5.37 -29.76 2.60
C PHE A 347 -6.85 -29.73 2.96
N SER A 348 -7.76 -29.76 1.99
CA SER A 348 -9.19 -29.60 2.28
C SER A 348 -9.71 -30.72 3.19
N GLY A 349 -10.49 -30.32 4.21
CA GLY A 349 -11.08 -31.24 5.20
C GLY A 349 -10.07 -31.90 6.14
N ARG A 350 -8.79 -31.51 6.10
CA ARG A 350 -7.71 -32.06 6.94
C ARG A 350 -7.28 -31.04 7.98
N SER A 351 -8.01 -30.94 9.09
CA SER A 351 -7.61 -30.08 10.20
C SER A 351 -6.29 -30.55 10.83
N VAL A 352 -5.39 -29.62 11.13
CA VAL A 352 -4.17 -29.85 11.94
C VAL A 352 -4.23 -29.17 13.31
N LEU A 353 -5.34 -28.48 13.61
CA LEU A 353 -5.57 -27.91 14.94
C LEU A 353 -5.89 -29.04 15.92
N THR A 354 -5.38 -28.94 17.14
CA THR A 354 -5.57 -29.98 18.18
C THR A 354 -6.77 -29.71 19.08
N LYS A 355 -7.39 -28.53 18.95
CA LYS A 355 -8.58 -28.09 19.66
C LYS A 355 -9.53 -27.44 18.64
N SER A 356 -10.80 -27.83 18.72
CA SER A 356 -11.88 -27.40 17.82
C SER A 356 -12.36 -26.00 18.11
#